data_AF-A0A1A9QE79-F1
#
_entry.id   AF-A0A1A9QE79-F1
#
_cell.length_a   1.000
_cell.length_b   1.000
_cell.length_c   1.000
_cell.angle_alpha   90.00
_cell.angle_beta   90.00
_cell.angle_gamma   90.00
#
_symmetry.space_group_name_H-M   'P 1'
#
loop_
_entity.id
_entity.type
_entity.pdbx_description
1 polymer ?
#
loop_
_entity_poly.entity_id
_entity_poly.type
_entity_poly.pdbx_seq_one_letter_code
_entity_poly.pdbx_strand_id
1 'polypeptide(L)' 'MEAWKKYVSTHSTSDMANTEDSWGLNEWSKISEDKIKVPDALVEECGKKINEKIDNKDNPIFKNFVNWCTVEKTT' A
#
# COMPACT_ATOMS: atom_id res chain seq x y z
N MET A 1 6.97 -8.19 -4.94
CA MET A 1 5.60 -8.59 -5.32
C MET A 1 4.73 -8.89 -4.09
N GLU A 2 5.28 -9.49 -3.03
CA GLU A 2 4.53 -9.79 -1.80
C GLU A 2 3.89 -8.56 -1.11
N ALA A 3 4.57 -7.40 -1.12
CA ALA A 3 4.04 -6.17 -0.54
C ALA A 3 2.73 -5.68 -1.19
N TRP A 4 2.61 -5.80 -2.52
CA TRP A 4 1.39 -5.43 -3.23
C TRP A 4 0.24 -6.41 -2.97
N LYS A 5 0.51 -7.72 -2.98
CA LYS A 5 -0.48 -8.73 -2.59
C LYS A 5 -1.01 -8.47 -1.17
N LYS A 6 -0.12 -8.10 -0.24
CA LYS A 6 -0.46 -7.73 1.14
C LYS A 6 -1.32 -6.46 1.19
N TYR A 7 -0.97 -5.45 0.40
CA TYR A 7 -1.77 -4.23 0.26
C TYR A 7 -3.20 -4.55 -0.18
N VAL A 8 -3.34 -5.31 -1.28
CA VAL A 8 -4.65 -5.72 -1.82
C VAL A 8 -5.42 -6.57 -0.81
N SER A 9 -4.81 -7.57 -0.18
CA SER A 9 -5.50 -8.39 0.82
C SER A 9 -6.00 -7.59 2.03
N THR A 10 -5.31 -6.52 2.41
CA THR A 10 -5.71 -5.66 3.55
C THR A 10 -6.92 -4.79 3.21
N HIS A 11 -7.20 -4.57 1.92
CA HIS A 11 -8.26 -3.68 1.44
C HIS A 11 -9.38 -4.40 0.66
N SER A 12 -9.28 -5.72 0.47
CA SER A 12 -10.30 -6.53 -0.23
C SER A 12 -11.30 -7.25 0.70
N THR A 13 -11.29 -7.00 2.02
CA THR A 13 -12.20 -7.66 2.96
C THR A 13 -13.59 -7.01 2.96
N SER A 14 -14.51 -7.66 2.22
CA SER A 14 -15.98 -7.69 2.22
C SER A 14 -16.86 -6.45 2.46
N ASP A 15 -16.47 -5.40 3.19
CA ASP A 15 -17.37 -4.26 3.48
C ASP A 15 -16.96 -2.95 2.78
N MET A 16 -15.76 -2.87 2.21
CA MET A 16 -15.22 -1.66 1.55
C MET A 16 -14.54 -1.94 0.20
N ALA A 17 -14.84 -3.08 -0.42
CA ALA A 17 -14.15 -3.55 -1.62
C ALA A 17 -14.23 -2.60 -2.84
N ASN A 18 -15.05 -1.54 -2.80
CA ASN A 18 -15.41 -0.75 -3.98
C ASN A 18 -15.36 0.78 -3.80
N THR A 19 -14.89 1.33 -2.68
CA THR A 19 -14.98 2.79 -2.47
C THR A 19 -13.68 3.53 -2.23
N GLU A 20 -12.72 3.01 -1.47
CA GLU A 20 -11.41 3.67 -1.27
C GLU A 20 -10.46 2.70 -0.55
N ASP A 21 -9.25 2.49 -1.07
CA ASP A 21 -8.16 1.92 -0.28
C ASP A 21 -7.62 2.97 0.72
N SER A 22 -6.89 2.56 1.76
CA SER A 22 -6.47 3.49 2.83
C SER A 22 -5.60 4.66 2.36
N TRP A 23 -5.01 4.57 1.16
CA TRP A 23 -4.22 5.66 0.54
C TRP A 23 -4.92 6.33 -0.65
N GLY A 24 -6.13 5.90 -1.01
CA GLY A 24 -6.91 6.49 -2.10
C GLY A 24 -6.20 6.38 -3.46
N LEU A 25 -5.63 5.20 -3.77
CA LEU A 25 -5.02 4.94 -5.06
C LEU A 25 -6.04 5.08 -6.19
N ASN A 26 -5.73 5.96 -7.14
CA ASN A 26 -6.53 6.13 -8.34
C ASN A 26 -6.71 4.80 -9.09
N GLU A 27 -7.90 4.60 -9.66
CA GLU A 27 -8.27 3.36 -10.38
C GLU A 27 -8.18 2.07 -9.52
N TRP A 28 -8.36 2.15 -8.19
CA TRP A 28 -8.29 1.00 -7.27
C TRP A 28 -9.00 -0.26 -7.79
N SER A 29 -10.26 -0.14 -8.24
CA SER A 29 -11.05 -1.27 -8.75
C SER A 29 -10.40 -2.01 -9.92
N LYS A 30 -9.57 -1.33 -10.71
CA LYS A 30 -8.87 -1.89 -11.87
C LYS A 30 -7.49 -2.42 -11.50
N ILE A 31 -6.74 -1.69 -10.68
CA ILE A 31 -5.38 -2.11 -10.30
C ILE A 31 -5.39 -3.27 -9.30
N SER A 32 -6.39 -3.34 -8.41
CA SER A 32 -6.49 -4.40 -7.39
C SER A 32 -6.77 -5.80 -7.95
N GLU A 33 -7.24 -5.90 -9.20
CA GLU A 33 -7.40 -7.16 -9.93
C GLU A 33 -6.05 -7.77 -10.32
N ASP A 34 -5.07 -6.93 -10.70
CA ASP A 34 -3.72 -7.36 -11.07
C ASP A 34 -2.81 -7.38 -9.84
N LYS A 35 -2.76 -8.52 -9.16
CA LYS A 35 -1.89 -8.74 -8.00
C LYS A 35 -0.44 -9.09 -8.37
N ILE A 36 -0.14 -9.21 -9.66
CA ILE A 36 1.19 -9.61 -10.15
C ILE A 36 2.06 -8.38 -10.33
N LYS A 37 1.52 -7.33 -10.95
CA LYS A 37 2.23 -6.08 -11.20
C LYS A 37 1.94 -5.08 -10.09
N VAL A 38 3.00 -4.49 -9.53
CA VAL A 38 2.86 -3.35 -8.62
C VAL A 38 2.43 -2.12 -9.45
N PRO A 39 1.33 -1.45 -9.12
CA PRO A 39 0.86 -0.28 -9.87
C PRO A 39 1.72 0.95 -9.55
N ASP A 40 1.91 1.82 -10.54
CA ASP A 40 2.68 3.06 -10.39
C ASP A 40 2.05 3.98 -9.33
N ALA A 41 0.72 3.95 -9.18
CA ALA A 41 0.01 4.69 -8.14
C ALA A 41 0.51 4.34 -6.72
N LEU A 42 0.76 3.06 -6.44
CA LEU A 42 1.29 2.65 -5.13
C LEU A 42 2.72 3.16 -4.95
N VAL A 43 3.55 3.10 -6.01
CA VAL A 43 4.92 3.60 -5.99
C VAL A 43 4.96 5.12 -5.74
N GLU A 44 4.05 5.86 -6.38
CA GLU A 44 3.91 7.30 -6.19
C GLU A 44 3.52 7.64 -4.75
N GLU A 45 2.52 6.95 -4.18
CA GLU A 45 2.14 7.15 -2.78
C GLU A 45 3.28 6.81 -1.82
N CYS A 46 4.01 5.71 -2.06
CA CYS A 46 5.23 5.41 -1.31
C CYS A 46 6.23 6.58 -1.37
N GLY A 47 6.41 7.21 -2.53
CA GLY A 47 7.26 8.38 -2.71
C GLY A 47 6.78 9.63 -1.97
N LYS A 48 5.47 9.79 -1.74
CA LYS A 48 4.93 10.86 -0.89
C LYS A 48 5.14 10.56 0.59
N LYS A 49 4.85 9.32 1.00
CA LYS A 49 4.93 8.87 2.41
C LYS A 49 6.35 8.81 2.96
N ILE A 50 7.37 8.59 2.13
CA ILE A 50 8.77 8.61 2.58
C ILE A 50 9.21 9.98 3.15
N ASN A 51 8.58 11.06 2.71
CA ASN A 51 8.89 12.43 3.13
C ASN A 51 8.01 12.91 4.30
N GLU A 52 7.06 12.09 4.75
CA GLU A 52 6.14 12.44 5.83
C GLU A 52 6.87 12.35 7.18
N LYS A 53 6.88 13.46 7.93
CA LYS A 53 7.47 13.49 9.28
C LYS A 53 6.53 12.80 10.26
N ILE A 54 7.06 11.81 10.97
CA ILE A 54 6.37 11.04 11.99
C ILE A 54 7.07 11.21 13.34
N ASP A 55 6.29 11.19 14.41
CA ASP A 55 6.84 11.40 15.76
C ASP A 55 7.52 10.15 16.34
N ASN A 56 7.11 8.96 15.88
CA ASN A 56 7.67 7.69 16.34
C ASN A 56 7.34 6.53 15.36
N LYS A 57 7.96 5.38 15.60
CA LYS A 57 7.78 4.14 14.81
C LYS A 57 6.43 3.46 15.04
N ASP A 58 5.67 3.87 16.04
CA ASP A 58 4.33 3.35 16.28
C ASP A 58 3.27 3.99 15.41
N ASN A 59 3.62 5.08 14.72
CA ASN A 59 2.75 5.80 13.80
C ASN A 59 2.22 4.84 12.70
N PRO A 60 0.89 4.80 12.48
CA PRO A 60 0.28 3.98 11.43
C PRO A 60 0.87 4.23 10.04
N ILE A 61 1.25 5.47 9.71
CA ILE A 61 1.89 5.83 8.43
C ILE A 61 3.21 5.08 8.27
N PHE A 62 4.03 5.03 9.32
CA PHE A 62 5.29 4.31 9.31
C PHE A 62 5.09 2.80 9.13
N LYS A 63 4.16 2.22 9.92
CA LYS A 63 3.85 0.79 9.85
C LYS A 63 3.33 0.39 8.47
N ASN A 64 2.47 1.22 7.89
CA ASN A 64 1.93 1.01 6.54
C ASN A 64 3.02 1.15 5.47
N PHE A 65 3.87 2.18 5.57
CA PHE A 65 5.00 2.37 4.67
C PHE A 65 5.96 1.17 4.70
N VAL A 66 6.37 0.70 5.88
CA VAL A 66 7.24 -0.48 5.99
C VAL A 66 6.57 -1.71 5.38
N ASN A 67 5.28 -1.92 5.66
CA ASN A 67 4.56 -3.09 5.17
C ASN A 67 4.35 -3.11 3.65
N TRP A 68 4.20 -1.95 3.01
CA TRP A 68 3.72 -1.85 1.62
C TRP A 68 4.73 -1.26 0.64
N CYS A 69 5.68 -0.45 1.13
CA CYS A 69 6.68 0.24 0.32
C CYS A 69 8.09 -0.32 0.45
N THR A 70 8.33 -1.23 1.39
CA THR A 70 9.64 -1.86 1.56
C THR A 70 9.58 -3.32 1.17
N VAL A 71 10.63 -3.80 0.50
CA VAL A 71 10.86 -5.22 0.29
C VAL A 71 11.83 -5.68 1.36
N GLU A 72 11.47 -6.71 2.13
CA GLU A 72 12.44 -7.33 3.03
C GLU A 72 13.61 -7.83 2.20
N LYS A 73 14.83 -7.39 2.55
CA LYS A 73 16.04 -8.01 2.02
C LYS A 73 16.17 -9.36 2.70
N THR A 74 15.75 -10.43 2.05
CA THR A 74 16.20 -11.78 2.37
C THR A 74 17.72 -11.81 2.19
N THR A 75 18.44 -11.93 3.31
CA THR A 75 19.88 -12.19 3.38
C THR A 75 20.10 -13.69 3.41
#